data_AF-A0A815KGL8-F1
#
_entry.id   AF-A0A815KGL8-F1
#
_cell.length_a   1.000
_cell.length_b   1.000
_cell.length_c   1.000
_cell.angle_alpha   90.00
_cell.angle_beta   90.00
_cell.angle_gamma   90.00
#
_symmetry.space_group_name_H-M   'P 1'
#
loop_
_entity.id
_entity.type
_entity.pdbx_description
1 polymer ?
#
loop_
_entity_poly.entity_id
_entity_poly.type
_entity_poly.pdbx_seq_one_letter_code
_entity_poly.pdbx_strand_id
1 'polypeptide(L)'
;MIKAINHLSRRRLNIQNNPVSESLLNATVQCVCSPFFVNIFKQVTELIELNDAQELLLNTCTDYIVCYEGNRRHEIFSIIRTILLKPFTQWLQQHASSFRQWNRITKSSFDKLGGIIFDFGLHNEKIIGKDTYDDCCKIIDCYILILSTLSNNINAIDESTIDLLGICMFHLYALTLEQSLLDYIKNQQLSSILLRLIDIDNEEAQFNAYRILASIMTEQDIKMLANPGKISKVFITFLTDVIDNTRKIRRLRNLLRCLKCLVQHDQIKEELTKQGILPHLLRCATETKFDPVHEQQPTLEILLALTFHDQAAILLKENSQFISHLHTLINSSSEQGLRRAAEGLLWKLEKEEIATAKLVTIPITKDVRHYKYDIMLSYSHRDKDLCHRIYDRLVKDNFRIWIDRDQMHGSTMVAMADAIENAEFVFVCMSDAYKQSAYCQSEAQYAYERQCHLIPIVMKQNYRPDGWLGIMVSGKIYVDFPKLGFDQAYLKLKNEIDRYRLNMNLSISTQEQQRCESPTTAKVPERTIETITDQSDEQPTITNHERGAIR
;
A
#
# COMPACT_ATOMS: atom_id res chain seq x y z
N MET A 1 12.17 -16.53 -40.94
CA MET A 1 11.53 -16.25 -39.65
C MET A 1 12.45 -16.55 -38.47
N ILE A 2 12.86 -17.80 -38.24
CA ILE A 2 13.76 -18.23 -37.13
C ILE A 2 15.04 -17.38 -37.02
N LYS A 3 15.80 -17.21 -38.12
CA LYS A 3 17.02 -16.37 -38.13
C LYS A 3 16.77 -14.89 -37.80
N ALA A 4 15.61 -14.36 -38.18
CA ALA A 4 15.23 -12.97 -37.91
C ALA A 4 14.80 -12.79 -36.45
N ILE A 5 14.00 -13.72 -35.90
CA ILE A 5 13.57 -13.71 -34.51
C ILE A 5 14.78 -13.91 -33.57
N ASN A 6 15.66 -14.87 -33.86
CA ASN A 6 16.87 -15.12 -33.06
C ASN A 6 17.85 -13.93 -33.05
N HIS A 7 17.86 -13.12 -34.11
CA HIS A 7 18.68 -11.91 -34.17
C HIS A 7 18.04 -10.74 -33.41
N LEU A 8 16.71 -10.68 -33.35
CA LEU A 8 15.95 -9.64 -32.62
C LEU A 8 15.88 -9.94 -31.11
N SER A 9 15.67 -11.20 -30.72
CA SER A 9 15.62 -11.64 -29.32
C SER A 9 16.96 -11.46 -28.60
N ARG A 10 18.08 -11.72 -29.28
CA ARG A 10 19.44 -11.52 -28.74
C ARG A 10 19.85 -10.05 -28.58
N ARG A 11 19.21 -9.12 -29.29
CA ARG A 11 19.62 -7.70 -29.29
C ARG A 11 18.70 -6.78 -28.50
N ARG A 12 17.57 -7.25 -27.95
CA ARG A 12 16.54 -6.41 -27.28
C ARG A 12 16.35 -5.08 -28.03
N LEU A 13 16.28 -5.13 -29.36
CA LEU A 13 16.19 -3.92 -30.16
C LEU A 13 14.83 -3.29 -29.85
N ASN A 14 14.84 -1.99 -29.60
CA ASN A 14 13.62 -1.19 -29.55
C ASN A 14 13.06 -1.17 -30.97
N ILE A 15 12.21 -2.14 -31.32
CA ILE A 15 11.64 -2.24 -32.66
C ILE A 15 10.49 -1.22 -32.74
N GLN A 16 10.85 0.06 -32.81
CA GLN A 16 9.88 1.11 -33.10
C GLN A 16 9.57 1.09 -34.60
N ASN A 17 8.31 0.81 -34.92
CA ASN A 17 7.61 1.20 -36.14
C ASN A 17 8.29 0.85 -37.49
N ASN A 18 8.71 -0.39 -37.69
CA ASN A 18 9.02 -0.91 -39.03
C ASN A 18 7.87 -1.82 -39.53
N PRO A 19 7.33 -1.63 -40.75
CA PRO A 19 6.25 -2.47 -41.28
C PRO A 19 6.59 -3.97 -41.34
N VAL A 20 7.86 -4.32 -41.57
CA VAL A 20 8.32 -5.72 -41.59
C VAL A 20 8.27 -6.35 -40.20
N SER A 21 8.58 -5.58 -39.15
CA SER A 21 8.48 -6.09 -37.78
C SER A 21 7.07 -6.21 -37.28
N GLU A 22 6.16 -5.32 -37.69
CA GLU A 22 4.73 -5.43 -37.35
C GLU A 22 4.09 -6.66 -38.01
N SER A 23 4.41 -6.93 -39.29
CA SER A 23 3.95 -8.13 -39.96
C SER A 23 4.48 -9.41 -39.30
N LEU A 24 5.74 -9.42 -38.87
CA LEU A 24 6.33 -10.55 -38.17
C LEU A 24 5.68 -10.77 -36.80
N LEU A 25 5.39 -9.70 -36.08
CA LEU A 25 4.71 -9.74 -34.79
C LEU A 25 3.30 -10.30 -34.91
N ASN A 26 2.50 -9.80 -35.85
CA ASN A 26 1.15 -10.31 -36.10
C ASN A 26 1.17 -11.81 -36.46
N ALA A 27 2.09 -12.23 -37.33
CA ALA A 27 2.24 -13.65 -37.67
C ALA A 27 2.64 -14.49 -36.45
N THR A 28 3.54 -13.97 -35.60
CA THR A 28 3.99 -14.67 -34.40
C THR A 28 2.86 -14.83 -33.38
N VAL A 29 2.05 -13.79 -33.18
CA VAL A 29 0.86 -13.83 -32.32
C VAL A 29 -0.16 -14.85 -32.86
N GLN A 30 -0.41 -14.86 -34.18
CA GLN A 30 -1.29 -15.84 -34.81
C GLN A 30 -0.79 -17.28 -34.61
N CYS A 31 0.52 -17.52 -34.72
CA CYS A 31 1.11 -18.83 -34.46
C CYS A 31 0.86 -19.29 -33.02
N VAL A 32 1.13 -18.44 -32.02
CA VAL A 32 0.95 -18.76 -30.59
C VAL A 32 -0.52 -18.89 -30.20
N CYS A 33 -1.42 -18.19 -30.89
CA CYS A 33 -2.87 -18.31 -30.68
C CYS A 33 -3.53 -19.44 -31.49
N SER A 34 -2.76 -20.22 -32.25
CA SER A 34 -3.32 -21.24 -33.13
C SER A 34 -3.78 -22.49 -32.36
N PRO A 35 -4.79 -23.23 -32.86
CA PRO A 35 -5.16 -24.53 -32.30
C PRO A 35 -3.99 -25.53 -32.30
N PHE A 36 -3.08 -25.42 -33.29
CA PHE A 36 -1.88 -26.24 -33.38
C PHE A 36 -0.93 -25.99 -32.20
N PHE A 37 -0.69 -24.72 -31.85
CA PHE A 37 0.08 -24.36 -30.66
C PHE A 37 -0.54 -24.94 -29.39
N VAL A 38 -1.86 -24.79 -29.22
CA VAL A 38 -2.58 -25.31 -28.05
C VAL A 38 -2.43 -26.83 -27.93
N ASN A 39 -2.51 -27.57 -29.04
CA ASN A 39 -2.33 -29.01 -29.04
C ASN A 39 -0.91 -29.43 -28.66
N ILE A 40 0.10 -28.73 -29.19
CA ILE A 40 1.50 -28.94 -28.79
C ILE A 40 1.68 -28.66 -27.30
N PHE A 41 1.16 -27.53 -26.81
CA PHE A 41 1.28 -27.14 -25.41
C PHE A 41 0.67 -28.18 -24.47
N LYS A 42 -0.48 -28.77 -24.83
CA LYS A 42 -1.11 -29.81 -24.01
C LYS A 42 -0.26 -31.07 -23.82
N GLN A 43 0.69 -31.32 -24.72
CA GLN A 43 1.52 -32.53 -24.73
C GLN A 43 2.95 -32.28 -24.19
N VAL A 44 3.27 -31.08 -23.69
CA VAL A 44 4.66 -30.72 -23.33
C VAL A 44 5.29 -31.63 -22.26
N THR A 45 4.47 -32.24 -21.39
CA THR A 45 4.95 -33.20 -20.38
C THR A 45 5.47 -34.50 -20.98
N GLU A 46 5.04 -34.84 -22.19
CA GLU A 46 5.41 -36.06 -22.92
C GLU A 46 6.64 -35.84 -23.84
N LEU A 47 7.00 -34.58 -24.10
CA LEU A 47 8.08 -34.22 -25.02
C LEU A 47 9.45 -34.36 -24.35
N ILE A 48 10.33 -35.19 -24.92
CA ILE A 48 11.71 -35.35 -24.48
C ILE A 48 12.64 -34.38 -25.26
N GLU A 49 12.37 -34.20 -26.55
CA GLU A 49 13.07 -33.30 -27.45
C GLU A 49 12.07 -32.52 -28.32
N LEU A 50 12.50 -31.37 -28.83
CA LEU A 50 11.69 -30.50 -29.69
C LEU A 50 12.08 -30.69 -31.15
N ASN A 51 11.10 -30.95 -32.01
CA ASN A 51 11.31 -30.83 -33.45
C ASN A 51 11.30 -29.35 -33.89
N ASP A 52 11.68 -29.07 -35.14
CA ASP A 52 11.80 -27.69 -35.66
C ASP A 52 10.53 -26.85 -35.48
N ALA A 53 9.34 -27.45 -35.64
CA ALA A 53 8.08 -26.74 -35.47
C ALA A 53 7.78 -26.44 -33.99
N GLN A 54 8.05 -27.39 -33.10
CA GLN A 54 7.87 -27.22 -31.67
C GLN A 54 8.89 -26.20 -31.11
N GLU A 55 10.14 -26.24 -31.56
CA GLU A 55 11.19 -25.27 -31.21
C GLU A 55 10.83 -23.85 -31.68
N LEU A 56 10.30 -23.72 -32.91
CA LEU A 56 9.81 -22.45 -33.41
C LEU A 56 8.69 -21.90 -32.51
N LEU A 57 7.72 -22.73 -32.14
CA LEU A 57 6.51 -22.29 -31.44
C LEU A 57 6.74 -22.07 -29.94
N LEU A 58 7.25 -23.07 -29.23
CA LEU A 58 7.40 -23.08 -27.76
C LEU A 58 8.61 -22.28 -27.27
N ASN A 59 9.59 -22.01 -28.14
CA ASN A 59 10.75 -21.20 -27.79
C ASN A 59 10.77 -19.90 -28.59
N THR A 60 10.98 -19.99 -29.90
CA THR A 60 11.31 -18.81 -30.71
C THR A 60 10.18 -17.77 -30.72
N CYS A 61 8.93 -18.19 -30.96
CA CYS A 61 7.76 -17.32 -31.01
C CYS A 61 7.39 -16.76 -29.64
N THR A 62 7.37 -17.59 -28.60
CA THR A 62 7.06 -17.15 -27.23
C THR A 62 8.13 -16.21 -26.69
N ASP A 63 9.42 -16.47 -26.93
CA ASP A 63 10.52 -15.60 -26.48
C ASP A 63 10.44 -14.23 -27.17
N TYR A 64 10.08 -14.21 -28.46
CA TYR A 64 9.84 -12.97 -29.18
C TYR A 64 8.73 -12.12 -28.56
N ILE A 65 7.61 -12.75 -28.18
CA ILE A 65 6.48 -12.06 -27.55
C ILE A 65 6.85 -11.58 -26.15
N VAL A 66 7.48 -12.43 -25.32
CA VAL A 66 7.90 -12.06 -23.96
C VAL A 66 8.80 -10.83 -23.99
N CYS A 67 9.74 -10.77 -24.95
CA CYS A 67 10.68 -9.65 -25.12
C CYS A 67 10.13 -8.43 -25.88
N TYR A 68 8.86 -8.43 -26.32
CA TYR A 68 8.31 -7.33 -27.13
C TYR A 68 7.94 -6.11 -26.28
N GLU A 69 8.71 -5.03 -26.36
CA GLU A 69 8.49 -3.78 -25.60
C GLU A 69 7.83 -2.67 -26.45
N GLY A 70 7.13 -3.01 -27.54
CA GLY A 70 6.50 -2.02 -28.41
C GLY A 70 5.12 -1.55 -27.94
N ASN A 71 4.58 -0.52 -28.61
CA ASN A 71 3.34 0.17 -28.20
C ASN A 71 2.10 -0.75 -28.15
N ARG A 72 2.11 -1.86 -28.91
CA ARG A 72 1.00 -2.84 -28.95
C ARG A 72 1.12 -3.94 -27.90
N ARG A 73 2.06 -3.86 -26.94
CA ARG A 73 2.31 -4.94 -25.96
C ARG A 73 1.04 -5.29 -25.21
N HIS A 74 0.32 -4.28 -24.71
CA HIS A 74 -0.91 -4.48 -23.95
C HIS A 74 -2.00 -5.18 -24.78
N GLU A 75 -2.23 -4.72 -26.01
CA GLU A 75 -3.16 -5.31 -26.97
C GLU A 75 -2.83 -6.79 -27.23
N ILE A 76 -1.58 -7.08 -27.55
CA ILE A 76 -1.11 -8.43 -27.91
C ILE A 76 -1.25 -9.39 -26.74
N PHE A 77 -0.81 -8.98 -25.56
CA PHE A 77 -0.89 -9.82 -24.36
C PHE A 77 -2.36 -10.07 -23.97
N SER A 78 -3.23 -9.08 -24.16
CA SER A 78 -4.67 -9.24 -23.98
C SER A 78 -5.29 -10.26 -24.95
N ILE A 79 -4.92 -10.21 -26.24
CA ILE A 79 -5.36 -11.17 -27.26
C ILE A 79 -4.92 -12.58 -26.87
N ILE A 80 -3.63 -12.76 -26.57
CA ILE A 80 -3.08 -14.08 -26.23
C ILE A 80 -3.73 -14.62 -24.96
N ARG A 81 -3.88 -13.80 -23.91
CA ARG A 81 -4.55 -14.19 -22.66
C ARG A 81 -5.97 -14.69 -22.91
N THR A 82 -6.75 -13.97 -23.74
CA THR A 82 -8.13 -14.34 -24.06
C THR A 82 -8.23 -15.74 -24.67
N ILE A 83 -7.23 -16.14 -25.47
CA ILE A 83 -7.23 -17.42 -26.18
C ILE A 83 -6.60 -18.53 -25.32
N LEU A 84 -5.50 -18.24 -24.62
CA LEU A 84 -4.68 -19.26 -23.96
C LEU A 84 -4.97 -19.46 -22.48
N LEU A 85 -5.65 -18.53 -21.79
CA LEU A 85 -5.90 -18.67 -20.35
C LEU A 85 -6.63 -19.97 -20.00
N LYS A 86 -7.71 -20.29 -20.74
CA LYS A 86 -8.49 -21.50 -20.48
C LYS A 86 -7.72 -22.79 -20.81
N PRO A 87 -7.07 -22.93 -21.99
CA PRO A 87 -6.17 -24.06 -22.24
C PRO A 87 -5.05 -24.21 -21.21
N PHE A 88 -4.44 -23.11 -20.78
CA PHE A 88 -3.40 -23.10 -19.75
C PHE A 88 -3.93 -23.58 -18.40
N THR A 89 -5.11 -23.10 -17.99
CA THR A 89 -5.78 -23.52 -16.76
C THR A 89 -6.08 -25.01 -16.76
N GLN A 90 -6.68 -25.52 -17.84
CA GLN A 90 -7.01 -26.95 -17.97
C GLN A 90 -5.76 -27.83 -17.89
N TRP A 91 -4.70 -27.44 -18.61
CA TRP A 91 -3.43 -28.16 -18.58
C TRP A 91 -2.82 -28.14 -17.18
N LEU A 92 -2.78 -26.98 -16.53
CA LEU A 92 -2.20 -26.84 -15.20
C LEU A 92 -2.97 -27.70 -14.16
N GLN A 93 -4.30 -27.72 -14.22
CA GLN A 93 -5.11 -28.58 -13.34
C GLN A 93 -4.81 -30.07 -13.52
N GLN A 94 -4.54 -30.51 -14.75
CA GLN A 94 -4.23 -31.91 -15.05
C GLN A 94 -2.83 -32.33 -14.56
N HIS A 95 -1.86 -31.42 -14.60
CA HIS A 95 -0.45 -31.77 -14.40
C HIS A 95 0.19 -31.19 -13.13
N ALA A 96 -0.47 -30.29 -12.40
CA ALA A 96 0.09 -29.65 -11.21
C ALA A 96 0.45 -30.66 -10.11
N SER A 97 -0.31 -31.74 -9.93
CA SER A 97 -0.01 -32.76 -8.91
C SER A 97 1.25 -33.59 -9.23
N SER A 98 1.65 -33.67 -10.52
CA SER A 98 2.83 -34.39 -10.98
C SER A 98 4.00 -33.46 -11.32
N PHE A 99 4.03 -32.24 -10.78
CA PHE A 99 5.03 -31.21 -11.11
C PHE A 99 6.49 -31.67 -10.92
N ARG A 100 6.75 -32.64 -10.03
CA ARG A 100 8.09 -33.23 -9.81
C ARG A 100 8.62 -33.98 -11.03
N GLN A 101 7.74 -34.41 -11.92
CA GLN A 101 8.10 -35.13 -13.16
C GLN A 101 8.32 -34.17 -14.34
N TRP A 102 8.09 -32.85 -14.15
CA TRP A 102 8.22 -31.89 -15.24
C TRP A 102 9.67 -31.77 -15.68
N ASN A 103 9.91 -32.04 -16.95
CA ASN A 103 11.22 -31.84 -17.56
C ASN A 103 11.47 -30.36 -17.91
N ARG A 104 12.66 -30.08 -18.43
CA ARG A 104 13.07 -28.72 -18.80
C ARG A 104 12.14 -28.06 -19.84
N ILE A 105 11.66 -28.81 -20.82
CA ILE A 105 10.75 -28.32 -21.87
C ILE A 105 9.42 -27.88 -21.24
N THR A 106 8.87 -28.69 -20.34
CA THR A 106 7.64 -28.42 -19.62
C THR A 106 7.77 -27.14 -18.78
N LYS A 107 8.82 -27.07 -17.94
CA LYS A 107 9.07 -25.90 -17.08
C LYS A 107 9.26 -24.63 -17.89
N SER A 108 10.02 -24.69 -18.98
CA SER A 108 10.26 -23.55 -19.86
C SER A 108 9.00 -23.08 -20.59
N SER A 109 8.19 -24.01 -21.10
CA SER A 109 6.92 -23.68 -21.75
C SER A 109 5.92 -23.06 -20.77
N PHE A 110 5.86 -23.60 -19.55
CA PHE A 110 5.04 -23.09 -18.46
C PHE A 110 5.44 -21.67 -18.03
N ASP A 111 6.74 -21.40 -17.86
CA ASP A 111 7.27 -20.07 -17.55
C ASP A 111 6.92 -19.05 -18.64
N LYS A 112 7.25 -19.35 -19.90
CA LYS A 112 7.03 -18.42 -21.02
C LYS A 112 5.55 -18.09 -21.20
N LEU A 113 4.67 -19.09 -21.13
CA LEU A 113 3.24 -18.86 -21.27
C LEU A 113 2.65 -18.14 -20.07
N GLY A 114 3.03 -18.49 -18.85
CA GLY A 114 2.60 -17.76 -17.67
C GLY A 114 3.08 -16.30 -17.70
N GLY A 115 4.32 -16.06 -18.13
CA GLY A 115 4.86 -14.71 -18.33
C GLY A 115 4.07 -13.87 -19.34
N ILE A 116 3.46 -14.48 -20.37
CA ILE A 116 2.58 -13.79 -21.32
C ILE A 116 1.17 -13.62 -20.73
N ILE A 117 0.60 -14.66 -20.13
CA ILE A 117 -0.77 -14.65 -19.60
C ILE A 117 -0.88 -13.68 -18.43
N PHE A 118 0.10 -13.64 -17.53
CA PHE A 118 0.06 -12.85 -16.29
C PHE A 118 0.84 -11.53 -16.36
N ASP A 119 1.29 -11.10 -17.53
CA ASP A 119 1.78 -9.71 -17.66
C ASP A 119 0.58 -8.76 -17.76
N PHE A 120 0.15 -8.30 -16.60
CA PHE A 120 -0.92 -7.33 -16.44
C PHE A 120 -0.48 -5.88 -16.75
N GLY A 121 0.77 -5.65 -17.15
CA GLY A 121 1.33 -4.32 -17.31
C GLY A 121 1.43 -3.56 -15.98
N LEU A 122 1.94 -2.33 -16.03
CA LEU A 122 2.02 -1.42 -14.87
C LEU A 122 0.72 -0.61 -14.67
N HIS A 123 -0.26 -0.77 -15.57
CA HIS A 123 -1.47 0.04 -15.59
C HIS A 123 -2.63 -0.73 -14.96
N ASN A 124 -3.29 -0.10 -13.98
CA ASN A 124 -4.39 -0.62 -13.15
C ASN A 124 -5.70 -0.83 -13.95
N GLU A 125 -5.65 -1.36 -15.17
CA GLU A 125 -6.86 -1.72 -15.89
C GLU A 125 -7.44 -3.01 -15.29
N LYS A 126 -8.78 -3.06 -15.18
CA LYS A 126 -9.49 -4.28 -14.79
C LYS A 126 -9.31 -5.31 -15.91
N ILE A 127 -8.24 -6.09 -15.84
CA ILE A 127 -7.87 -7.03 -16.92
C ILE A 127 -8.70 -8.32 -16.88
N ILE A 128 -9.39 -8.58 -15.78
CA ILE A 128 -10.13 -9.83 -15.58
C ILE A 128 -11.63 -9.56 -15.70
N GLY A 129 -12.18 -9.98 -16.84
CA GLY A 129 -13.63 -10.08 -16.99
C GLY A 129 -14.19 -11.16 -16.07
N LYS A 130 -15.50 -11.13 -15.81
CA LYS A 130 -16.16 -12.13 -14.95
C LYS A 130 -15.92 -13.56 -15.45
N ASP A 131 -15.76 -13.74 -16.76
CA ASP A 131 -15.57 -15.03 -17.41
C ASP A 131 -14.15 -15.61 -17.22
N THR A 132 -13.16 -14.79 -16.86
CA THR A 132 -11.77 -15.24 -16.65
C THR A 132 -11.39 -15.37 -15.17
N TYR A 133 -12.19 -14.82 -14.26
CA TYR A 133 -11.95 -14.87 -12.81
C TYR A 133 -11.82 -16.31 -12.29
N ASP A 134 -12.76 -17.18 -12.66
CA ASP A 134 -12.80 -18.58 -12.22
C ASP A 134 -11.56 -19.38 -12.70
N ASP A 135 -11.13 -19.14 -13.93
CA ASP A 135 -9.90 -19.75 -14.47
C ASP A 135 -8.65 -19.28 -13.69
N CYS A 136 -8.57 -17.99 -13.36
CA CYS A 136 -7.50 -17.45 -12.51
C CYS A 136 -7.52 -18.04 -11.08
N CYS A 137 -8.69 -18.19 -10.46
CA CYS A 137 -8.82 -18.86 -9.15
C CYS A 137 -8.30 -20.30 -9.19
N LYS A 138 -8.64 -21.07 -10.22
CA LYS A 138 -8.13 -22.43 -10.41
C LYS A 138 -6.61 -22.47 -10.57
N ILE A 139 -6.04 -21.51 -11.31
CA ILE A 139 -4.59 -21.37 -11.44
C ILE A 139 -3.94 -21.08 -10.07
N ILE A 140 -4.52 -20.17 -9.29
CA ILE A 140 -4.07 -19.85 -7.93
C ILE A 140 -4.05 -21.12 -7.08
N ASP A 141 -5.13 -21.91 -7.09
CA ASP A 141 -5.22 -23.16 -6.33
C ASP A 141 -4.12 -24.16 -6.72
N CYS A 142 -3.82 -24.28 -8.03
CA CYS A 142 -2.72 -25.11 -8.52
C CYS A 142 -1.34 -24.61 -8.05
N TYR A 143 -1.11 -23.29 -8.04
CA TYR A 143 0.14 -22.72 -7.52
C TYR A 143 0.27 -22.96 -6.02
N ILE A 144 -0.81 -22.78 -5.25
CA ILE A 144 -0.83 -23.07 -3.82
C ILE A 144 -0.58 -24.56 -3.56
N LEU A 145 -1.12 -25.47 -4.38
CA LEU A 145 -0.83 -26.90 -4.30
C LEU A 145 0.66 -27.20 -4.48
N ILE A 146 1.29 -26.63 -5.50
CA ILE A 146 2.73 -26.82 -5.77
C ILE A 146 3.55 -26.25 -4.58
N LEU A 147 3.29 -25.00 -4.19
CA LEU A 147 4.02 -24.33 -3.11
C LEU A 147 3.84 -25.03 -1.76
N SER A 148 2.62 -25.47 -1.43
CA SER A 148 2.35 -26.21 -0.19
C SER A 148 3.09 -27.54 -0.15
N THR A 149 3.09 -28.29 -1.26
CA THR A 149 3.83 -29.56 -1.39
C THR A 149 5.33 -29.37 -1.18
N LEU A 150 5.90 -28.27 -1.68
CA LEU A 150 7.31 -27.93 -1.49
C LEU A 150 7.61 -27.45 -0.07
N SER A 151 6.74 -26.64 0.52
CA SER A 151 6.91 -26.11 1.87
C SER A 151 6.92 -27.18 2.97
N ASN A 152 6.35 -28.35 2.70
CA ASN A 152 6.32 -29.47 3.65
C ASN A 152 7.66 -30.23 3.72
N ASN A 153 8.55 -30.09 2.73
CA ASN A 153 9.86 -30.73 2.73
C ASN A 153 10.91 -29.86 2.03
N ILE A 154 11.26 -28.74 2.67
CA ILE A 154 12.19 -27.74 2.14
C ILE A 154 13.59 -28.32 1.90
N ASN A 155 14.03 -29.25 2.75
CA ASN A 155 15.36 -29.85 2.65
C ASN A 155 15.55 -30.77 1.43
N ALA A 156 14.44 -31.19 0.78
CA ALA A 156 14.46 -32.03 -0.41
C ALA A 156 14.33 -31.23 -1.72
N ILE A 157 14.44 -29.91 -1.67
CA ILE A 157 14.33 -29.03 -2.84
C ILE A 157 15.69 -28.99 -3.55
N ASP A 158 15.72 -29.47 -4.80
CA ASP A 158 16.86 -29.31 -5.71
C ASP A 158 16.79 -28.00 -6.50
N GLU A 159 17.88 -27.63 -7.19
CA GLU A 159 17.98 -26.39 -7.98
C GLU A 159 16.85 -26.27 -9.01
N SER A 160 16.52 -27.37 -9.70
CA SER A 160 15.45 -27.38 -10.70
C SER A 160 14.06 -27.13 -10.11
N THR A 161 13.85 -27.50 -8.85
CA THR A 161 12.62 -27.24 -8.10
C THR A 161 12.57 -25.81 -7.57
N ILE A 162 13.73 -25.22 -7.21
CA ILE A 162 13.84 -23.80 -6.85
C ILE A 162 13.41 -22.93 -8.03
N ASP A 163 13.84 -23.24 -9.26
CA ASP A 163 13.43 -22.50 -10.47
C ASP A 163 11.91 -22.50 -10.64
N LEU A 164 11.29 -23.68 -10.54
CA LEU A 164 9.83 -23.81 -10.65
C LEU A 164 9.10 -23.03 -9.55
N LEU A 165 9.63 -23.07 -8.33
CA LEU A 165 9.11 -22.30 -7.20
C LEU A 165 9.19 -20.79 -7.47
N GLY A 166 10.31 -20.30 -8.00
CA GLY A 166 10.48 -18.92 -8.45
C GLY A 166 9.44 -18.53 -9.50
N ILE A 167 9.23 -19.37 -10.53
CA ILE A 167 8.24 -19.15 -11.58
C ILE A 167 6.82 -19.07 -10.99
N CYS A 168 6.43 -20.03 -10.14
CA CYS A 168 5.10 -20.06 -9.52
C CYS A 168 4.85 -18.82 -8.66
N MET A 169 5.82 -18.39 -7.85
CA MET A 169 5.69 -17.19 -7.03
C MET A 169 5.67 -15.91 -7.87
N PHE A 170 6.45 -15.86 -8.96
CA PHE A 170 6.42 -14.73 -9.89
C PHE A 170 5.02 -14.55 -10.51
N HIS A 171 4.42 -15.65 -11.00
CA HIS A 171 3.05 -15.62 -11.54
C HIS A 171 2.01 -15.31 -10.47
N LEU A 172 2.13 -15.92 -9.29
CA LEU A 172 1.21 -15.70 -8.18
C LEU A 172 1.23 -14.24 -7.71
N TYR A 173 2.41 -13.62 -7.63
CA TYR A 173 2.53 -12.18 -7.37
C TYR A 173 1.81 -11.35 -8.44
N ALA A 174 1.94 -11.71 -9.72
CA ALA A 174 1.25 -10.96 -10.78
C ALA A 174 -0.28 -11.04 -10.62
N LEU A 175 -0.80 -12.14 -10.09
CA LEU A 175 -2.22 -12.29 -9.77
C LEU A 175 -2.65 -11.46 -8.55
N THR A 176 -1.75 -11.11 -7.62
CA THR A 176 -2.08 -10.20 -6.50
C THR A 176 -2.24 -8.74 -6.93
N LEU A 177 -1.91 -8.41 -8.17
CA LEU A 177 -2.08 -7.07 -8.74
C LEU A 177 -3.56 -6.70 -8.94
N GLU A 178 -4.40 -7.70 -9.19
CA GLU A 178 -5.83 -7.52 -9.41
C GLU A 178 -6.57 -7.70 -8.07
N GLN A 179 -7.47 -6.76 -7.74
CA GLN A 179 -8.08 -6.69 -6.42
C GLN A 179 -8.99 -7.89 -6.11
N SER A 180 -9.81 -8.33 -7.06
CA SER A 180 -10.73 -9.45 -6.83
C SER A 180 -9.99 -10.79 -6.63
N LEU A 181 -8.86 -10.98 -7.30
CA LEU A 181 -7.97 -12.11 -7.09
C LEU A 181 -7.17 -11.97 -5.80
N LEU A 182 -6.72 -10.77 -5.44
CA LEU A 182 -6.08 -10.54 -4.15
C LEU A 182 -7.01 -10.91 -3.00
N ASP A 183 -8.28 -10.52 -3.08
CA ASP A 183 -9.30 -10.89 -2.07
C ASP A 183 -9.47 -12.42 -2.01
N TYR A 184 -9.44 -13.12 -3.15
CA TYR A 184 -9.44 -14.59 -3.18
C TYR A 184 -8.18 -15.17 -2.51
N ILE A 185 -7.00 -14.67 -2.86
CA ILE A 185 -5.71 -15.13 -2.31
C ILE A 185 -5.62 -14.89 -0.80
N LYS A 186 -6.13 -13.75 -0.30
CA LYS A 186 -6.15 -13.45 1.14
C LYS A 186 -7.01 -14.44 1.96
N ASN A 187 -8.02 -15.04 1.32
CA ASN A 187 -8.83 -16.08 1.95
C ASN A 187 -8.14 -17.46 1.93
N GLN A 188 -6.98 -17.58 1.29
CA GLN A 188 -6.17 -18.80 1.28
C GLN A 188 -5.16 -18.80 2.43
N GLN A 189 -4.78 -19.99 2.91
CA GLN A 189 -3.76 -20.17 3.97
C GLN A 189 -2.31 -19.99 3.44
N LEU A 190 -2.10 -19.04 2.53
CA LEU A 190 -0.86 -18.87 1.78
C LEU A 190 0.28 -18.26 2.62
N SER A 191 -0.03 -17.39 3.59
CA SER A 191 0.98 -16.74 4.43
C SER A 191 1.89 -17.78 5.12
N SER A 192 1.30 -18.79 5.78
CA SER A 192 2.05 -19.87 6.46
C SER A 192 2.92 -20.71 5.52
N ILE A 193 2.52 -20.87 4.26
CA ILE A 193 3.28 -21.61 3.24
C ILE A 193 4.51 -20.77 2.86
N LEU A 194 4.30 -19.50 2.50
CA LEU A 194 5.38 -18.61 2.08
C LEU A 194 6.39 -18.36 3.20
N LEU A 195 5.93 -18.22 4.45
CA LEU A 195 6.81 -18.05 5.62
C LEU A 195 7.70 -19.26 5.90
N ARG A 196 7.33 -20.46 5.45
CA ARG A 196 8.25 -21.60 5.45
C ARG A 196 9.22 -21.54 4.28
N LEU A 197 8.73 -21.19 3.08
CA LEU A 197 9.55 -21.14 1.86
C LEU A 197 10.65 -20.07 1.90
N ILE A 198 10.51 -19.00 2.68
CA ILE A 198 11.58 -17.99 2.85
C ILE A 198 12.82 -18.52 3.59
N ASP A 199 12.75 -19.70 4.20
CA ASP A 199 13.91 -20.35 4.81
C ASP A 199 14.82 -21.04 3.77
N ILE A 200 14.37 -21.15 2.52
CA ILE A 200 15.21 -21.59 1.39
C ILE A 200 16.33 -20.56 1.17
N ASP A 201 17.57 -21.02 1.06
CA ASP A 201 18.74 -20.18 0.77
C ASP A 201 18.80 -19.78 -0.72
N ASN A 202 17.82 -19.00 -1.16
CA ASN A 202 17.76 -18.44 -2.50
C ASN A 202 17.12 -17.05 -2.46
N GLU A 203 17.90 -16.02 -2.77
CA GLU A 203 17.45 -14.62 -2.66
C GLU A 203 16.29 -14.29 -3.60
N GLU A 204 16.26 -14.85 -4.82
CA GLU A 204 15.20 -14.59 -5.80
C GLU A 204 13.88 -15.24 -5.35
N ALA A 205 13.93 -16.45 -4.80
CA ALA A 205 12.78 -17.13 -4.21
C ALA A 205 12.24 -16.35 -3.01
N GLN A 206 13.14 -15.97 -2.08
CA GLN A 206 12.79 -15.15 -0.91
C GLN A 206 12.14 -13.82 -1.33
N PHE A 207 12.73 -13.15 -2.33
CA PHE A 207 12.19 -11.91 -2.86
C PHE A 207 10.77 -12.10 -3.41
N ASN A 208 10.54 -13.10 -4.26
CA ASN A 208 9.22 -13.35 -4.82
C ASN A 208 8.19 -13.74 -3.75
N ALA A 209 8.59 -14.51 -2.73
CA ALA A 209 7.75 -14.78 -1.57
C ALA A 209 7.37 -13.49 -0.82
N TYR A 210 8.34 -12.62 -0.53
CA TYR A 210 8.06 -11.37 0.18
C TYR A 210 7.21 -10.40 -0.62
N ARG A 211 7.30 -10.39 -1.96
CA ARG A 211 6.42 -9.57 -2.81
C ARG A 211 4.95 -9.97 -2.69
N ILE A 212 4.66 -11.27 -2.55
CA ILE A 212 3.31 -11.78 -2.31
C ILE A 212 2.89 -11.45 -0.88
N LEU A 213 3.74 -11.76 0.10
CA LEU A 213 3.51 -11.48 1.52
C LEU A 213 3.19 -9.99 1.76
N ALA A 214 3.89 -9.07 1.09
CA ALA A 214 3.63 -7.63 1.13
C ALA A 214 2.17 -7.24 0.80
N SER A 215 1.48 -8.04 -0.02
CA SER A 215 0.10 -7.80 -0.42
C SER A 215 -0.94 -8.50 0.47
N ILE A 216 -0.54 -9.51 1.25
CA ILE A 216 -1.47 -10.36 2.02
C ILE A 216 -1.26 -10.31 3.54
N MET A 217 -0.07 -9.94 4.03
CA MET A 217 0.22 -9.91 5.46
C MET A 217 -0.51 -8.78 6.18
N THR A 218 -0.99 -9.10 7.37
CA THR A 218 -1.52 -8.16 8.35
C THR A 218 -0.42 -7.65 9.28
N GLU A 219 -0.74 -6.65 10.11
CA GLU A 219 0.19 -6.20 11.15
C GLU A 219 0.56 -7.32 12.12
N GLN A 220 -0.40 -8.21 12.41
CA GLN A 220 -0.18 -9.34 13.31
C GLN A 220 0.78 -10.36 12.69
N ASP A 221 0.64 -10.65 11.40
CA ASP A 221 1.54 -11.58 10.72
C ASP A 221 3.00 -11.10 10.77
N ILE A 222 3.22 -9.78 10.59
CA ILE A 222 4.55 -9.17 10.67
C ILE A 222 5.14 -9.28 12.09
N LYS A 223 4.33 -9.00 13.12
CA LYS A 223 4.77 -9.11 14.53
C LYS A 223 5.14 -10.53 14.95
N MET A 224 4.57 -11.54 14.29
CA MET A 224 4.87 -12.95 14.56
C MET A 224 6.13 -13.43 13.83
N LEU A 225 6.74 -12.63 12.96
CA LEU A 225 7.99 -12.98 12.30
C LEU A 225 9.15 -13.03 13.29
N ALA A 226 9.96 -14.08 13.20
CA ALA A 226 11.18 -14.19 13.98
C ALA A 226 12.25 -13.13 13.59
N ASN A 227 12.30 -12.75 12.30
CA ASN A 227 13.26 -11.78 11.81
C ASN A 227 12.67 -10.92 10.66
N PRO A 228 11.84 -9.91 10.97
CA PRO A 228 11.31 -8.98 9.98
C PRO A 228 12.42 -8.17 9.30
N GLY A 229 13.57 -7.99 9.95
CA GLY A 229 14.76 -7.36 9.35
C GLY A 229 15.28 -8.08 8.12
N LYS A 230 15.04 -9.40 7.98
CA LYS A 230 15.38 -10.16 6.76
C LYS A 230 14.63 -9.65 5.53
N ILE A 231 13.37 -9.21 5.68
CA ILE A 231 12.58 -8.62 4.60
C ILE A 231 13.27 -7.36 4.09
N SER A 232 13.57 -6.44 5.02
CA SER A 232 14.24 -5.18 4.72
C SER A 232 15.58 -5.40 4.02
N LYS A 233 16.40 -6.34 4.53
CA LYS A 233 17.69 -6.68 3.93
C LYS A 233 17.55 -7.14 2.48
N VAL A 234 16.64 -8.08 2.20
CA VAL A 234 16.41 -8.60 0.84
C VAL A 234 15.98 -7.45 -0.10
N PHE A 235 15.04 -6.61 0.33
CA PHE A 235 14.59 -5.49 -0.50
C PHE A 235 15.68 -4.44 -0.74
N ILE A 236 16.52 -4.14 0.26
CA ILE A 236 17.65 -3.23 0.10
C ILE A 236 18.66 -3.81 -0.90
N THR A 237 19.06 -5.09 -0.75
CA THR A 237 19.97 -5.77 -1.70
C THR A 237 19.45 -5.67 -3.13
N PHE A 238 18.19 -6.04 -3.36
CA PHE A 238 17.60 -5.97 -4.69
C PHE A 238 17.47 -4.54 -5.22
N LEU A 239 17.23 -3.55 -4.36
CA LEU A 239 17.21 -2.14 -4.76
C LEU A 239 18.60 -1.67 -5.18
N THR A 240 19.64 -1.98 -4.39
CA THR A 240 21.04 -1.67 -4.70
C THR A 240 21.45 -2.27 -6.06
N ASP A 241 21.04 -3.51 -6.35
CA ASP A 241 21.36 -4.21 -7.60
C ASP A 241 20.71 -3.63 -8.86
N VAL A 242 19.61 -2.91 -8.73
CA VAL A 242 18.82 -2.42 -9.88
C VAL A 242 18.89 -0.91 -10.07
N ILE A 243 19.19 -0.14 -9.03
CA ILE A 243 19.07 1.34 -9.04
C ILE A 243 19.94 2.01 -10.11
N ASP A 244 21.10 1.42 -10.42
CA ASP A 244 22.03 1.91 -11.43
C ASP A 244 21.92 1.20 -12.79
N ASN A 245 21.06 0.19 -12.89
CA ASN A 245 20.91 -0.60 -14.11
C ASN A 245 19.64 -0.21 -14.87
N THR A 246 19.80 0.68 -15.85
CA THR A 246 18.68 1.15 -16.72
C THR A 246 17.97 0.01 -17.44
N ARG A 247 18.64 -1.13 -17.71
CA ARG A 247 18.02 -2.32 -18.33
C ARG A 247 17.09 -3.07 -17.38
N LYS A 248 17.12 -2.77 -16.09
CA LYS A 248 16.29 -3.39 -15.04
C LYS A 248 15.21 -2.44 -14.50
N ILE A 249 14.86 -1.37 -15.23
CA ILE A 249 13.88 -0.37 -14.76
C ILE A 249 12.52 -0.97 -14.39
N ARG A 250 12.03 -1.97 -15.14
CA ARG A 250 10.78 -2.70 -14.80
C ARG A 250 10.87 -3.42 -13.45
N ARG A 251 12.05 -3.96 -13.12
CA ARG A 251 12.31 -4.61 -11.83
C ARG A 251 12.34 -3.58 -10.70
N LEU A 252 12.93 -2.40 -10.92
CA LEU A 252 12.88 -1.28 -9.98
C LEU A 252 11.44 -0.82 -9.70
N ARG A 253 10.63 -0.61 -10.75
CA ARG A 253 9.21 -0.25 -10.58
C ARG A 253 8.43 -1.26 -9.74
N ASN A 254 8.65 -2.55 -9.98
CA ASN A 254 8.06 -3.63 -9.19
C ASN A 254 8.52 -3.59 -7.72
N LEU A 255 9.81 -3.34 -7.47
CA LEU A 255 10.37 -3.19 -6.13
C LEU A 255 9.72 -2.03 -5.37
N LEU A 256 9.64 -0.85 -5.98
CA LEU A 256 9.00 0.33 -5.38
C LEU A 256 7.52 0.04 -5.06
N ARG A 257 6.80 -0.61 -5.96
CA ARG A 257 5.40 -0.98 -5.74
C ARG A 257 5.22 -1.92 -4.53
N CYS A 258 6.10 -2.91 -4.39
CA CYS A 258 6.10 -3.81 -3.24
C CYS A 258 6.50 -3.11 -1.95
N LEU A 259 7.53 -2.25 -1.99
CA LEU A 259 7.95 -1.44 -0.85
C LEU A 259 6.79 -0.56 -0.35
N LYS A 260 6.04 0.08 -1.25
CA LYS A 260 4.85 0.86 -0.89
C LYS A 260 3.82 0.06 -0.09
N CYS A 261 3.65 -1.23 -0.38
CA CYS A 261 2.76 -2.10 0.40
C CYS A 261 3.38 -2.48 1.75
N LEU A 262 4.68 -2.72 1.81
CA LEU A 262 5.38 -3.12 3.04
C LEU A 262 5.51 -2.00 4.07
N VAL A 263 5.78 -0.77 3.63
CA VAL A 263 5.99 0.38 4.54
C VAL A 263 4.75 0.78 5.32
N GLN A 264 3.57 0.19 5.07
CA GLN A 264 2.42 0.38 5.94
C GLN A 264 2.62 -0.21 7.35
N HIS A 265 3.50 -1.21 7.49
CA HIS A 265 3.75 -1.94 8.74
C HIS A 265 4.85 -1.27 9.57
N ASP A 266 4.60 -1.03 10.85
CA ASP A 266 5.47 -0.16 11.67
C ASP A 266 6.87 -0.77 11.88
N GLN A 267 6.91 -2.08 12.17
CA GLN A 267 8.18 -2.80 12.34
C GLN A 267 9.03 -2.83 11.05
N ILE A 268 8.39 -2.85 9.88
CA ILE A 268 9.11 -2.81 8.60
C ILE A 268 9.65 -1.40 8.32
N LYS A 269 8.89 -0.33 8.64
CA LYS A 269 9.40 1.06 8.55
C LYS A 269 10.67 1.23 9.39
N GLU A 270 10.63 0.74 10.62
CA GLU A 270 11.76 0.78 11.56
C GLU A 270 12.98 0.03 10.99
N GLU A 271 12.80 -1.22 10.57
CA GLU A 271 13.89 -2.05 10.04
C GLU A 271 14.49 -1.49 8.74
N LEU A 272 13.66 -1.01 7.81
CA LEU A 272 14.14 -0.37 6.58
C LEU A 272 14.98 0.88 6.88
N THR A 273 14.56 1.68 7.86
CA THR A 273 15.26 2.90 8.27
C THR A 273 16.61 2.56 8.92
N LYS A 274 16.62 1.62 9.87
CA LYS A 274 17.84 1.12 10.53
C LYS A 274 18.86 0.55 9.55
N GLN A 275 18.39 -0.16 8.53
CA GLN A 275 19.25 -0.83 7.54
C GLN A 275 19.64 0.06 6.35
N GLY A 276 19.30 1.36 6.37
CA GLY A 276 19.82 2.32 5.39
C GLY A 276 19.11 2.33 4.04
N ILE A 277 17.77 2.20 4.02
CA ILE A 277 16.99 2.35 2.78
C ILE A 277 17.03 3.79 2.22
N LEU A 278 17.10 4.81 3.09
CA LEU A 278 16.86 6.22 2.73
C LEU A 278 17.79 6.74 1.63
N PRO A 279 19.12 6.49 1.63
CA PRO A 279 19.99 6.93 0.54
C PRO A 279 19.54 6.42 -0.83
N HIS A 280 19.07 5.18 -0.92
CA HIS A 280 18.59 4.60 -2.18
C HIS A 280 17.30 5.27 -2.65
N LEU A 281 16.35 5.53 -1.73
CA LEU A 281 15.11 6.21 -2.06
C LEU A 281 15.33 7.68 -2.41
N LEU A 282 16.24 8.38 -1.74
CA LEU A 282 16.58 9.77 -2.08
C LEU A 282 17.15 9.87 -3.50
N ARG A 283 17.97 8.91 -3.92
CA ARG A 283 18.45 8.81 -5.31
C ARG A 283 17.29 8.60 -6.28
N CYS A 284 16.39 7.66 -5.99
CA CYS A 284 15.19 7.42 -6.82
C CYS A 284 14.28 8.64 -6.92
N ALA A 285 14.20 9.46 -5.87
CA ALA A 285 13.36 10.65 -5.82
C ALA A 285 13.98 11.87 -6.53
N THR A 286 15.31 11.99 -6.56
CA THR A 286 15.99 13.24 -6.95
C THR A 286 16.81 13.15 -8.24
N GLU A 287 17.30 11.96 -8.62
CA GLU A 287 18.10 11.81 -9.84
C GLU A 287 17.23 11.94 -11.10
N THR A 288 17.72 12.70 -12.08
CA THR A 288 17.00 13.00 -13.34
C THR A 288 16.86 11.81 -14.28
N LYS A 289 17.58 10.70 -14.03
CA LYS A 289 17.47 9.47 -14.82
C LYS A 289 16.17 8.70 -14.57
N PHE A 290 15.45 9.04 -13.50
CA PHE A 290 14.20 8.40 -13.11
C PHE A 290 12.99 9.17 -13.62
N ASP A 291 11.99 8.44 -14.09
CA ASP A 291 10.74 8.99 -14.59
C ASP A 291 9.92 9.64 -13.46
N PRO A 292 9.40 10.87 -13.66
CA PRO A 292 8.56 11.56 -12.70
C PRO A 292 7.36 10.76 -12.17
N VAL A 293 6.69 10.01 -13.05
CA VAL A 293 5.43 9.33 -12.75
C VAL A 293 5.67 7.91 -12.24
N HIS A 294 6.60 7.19 -12.86
CA HIS A 294 6.78 5.76 -12.62
C HIS A 294 7.79 5.42 -11.52
N GLU A 295 8.75 6.30 -11.22
CA GLU A 295 9.75 6.07 -10.17
C GLU A 295 9.73 7.16 -9.11
N GLN A 296 9.81 8.44 -9.49
CA GLN A 296 9.95 9.54 -8.52
C GLN A 296 8.71 9.68 -7.63
N GLN A 297 7.50 9.75 -8.23
CA GLN A 297 6.26 9.86 -7.45
C GLN A 297 6.06 8.69 -6.46
N PRO A 298 6.12 7.40 -6.88
CA PRO A 298 6.00 6.29 -5.94
C PRO A 298 7.07 6.32 -4.84
N THR A 299 8.28 6.78 -5.16
CA THR A 299 9.36 6.92 -4.19
C THR A 299 9.05 8.00 -3.14
N LEU A 300 8.54 9.16 -3.55
CA LEU A 300 8.10 10.20 -2.61
C LEU A 300 6.96 9.71 -1.71
N GLU A 301 6.03 8.92 -2.24
CA GLU A 301 4.95 8.30 -1.46
C GLU A 301 5.48 7.28 -0.44
N ILE A 302 6.51 6.51 -0.79
CA ILE A 302 7.21 5.60 0.14
C ILE A 302 7.92 6.40 1.22
N LEU A 303 8.62 7.47 0.85
CA LEU A 303 9.29 8.36 1.82
C LEU A 303 8.28 8.98 2.78
N LEU A 304 7.13 9.45 2.29
CA LEU A 304 6.03 9.93 3.13
C LEU A 304 5.54 8.85 4.08
N ALA A 305 5.32 7.62 3.61
CA ALA A 305 4.93 6.52 4.49
C ALA A 305 5.99 6.19 5.56
N LEU A 306 7.28 6.35 5.25
CA LEU A 306 8.37 6.15 6.22
C LEU A 306 8.41 7.24 7.29
N THR A 307 7.97 8.47 7.00
CA THR A 307 7.95 9.57 7.99
C THR A 307 7.03 9.32 9.19
N PHE A 308 6.12 8.35 9.11
CA PHE A 308 5.34 7.91 10.27
C PHE A 308 6.17 7.12 11.30
N HIS A 309 7.48 6.95 11.06
CA HIS A 309 8.48 6.53 12.03
C HIS A 309 9.47 7.69 12.29
N ASP A 310 9.59 8.12 13.55
CA ASP A 310 10.28 9.35 13.96
C ASP A 310 11.70 9.49 13.39
N GLN A 311 12.49 8.42 13.41
CA GLN A 311 13.87 8.45 12.92
C GLN A 311 13.96 8.80 11.43
N ALA A 312 13.02 8.31 10.61
CA ALA A 312 13.02 8.62 9.17
C ALA A 312 12.62 10.07 8.91
N ALA A 313 11.65 10.59 9.66
CA ALA A 313 11.25 11.99 9.58
C ALA A 313 12.41 12.94 9.93
N ILE A 314 13.13 12.66 11.02
CA ILE A 314 14.29 13.45 11.45
C ILE A 314 15.36 13.49 10.35
N LEU A 315 15.78 12.32 9.86
CA LEU A 315 16.83 12.22 8.83
C LEU A 315 16.47 12.92 7.52
N LEU A 316 15.18 12.89 7.12
CA LEU A 316 14.72 13.58 5.92
C LEU A 316 14.63 15.10 6.14
N LYS A 317 14.19 15.55 7.33
CA LYS A 317 14.10 16.98 7.69
C LYS A 317 15.48 17.65 7.75
N GLU A 318 16.50 16.93 8.21
CA GLU A 318 17.89 17.42 8.26
C GLU A 318 18.55 17.54 6.88
N ASN A 319 18.01 16.88 5.86
CA ASN A 319 18.55 16.93 4.49
C ASN A 319 18.07 18.17 3.74
N SER A 320 18.78 19.28 3.91
CA SER A 320 18.44 20.57 3.28
C SER A 320 18.38 20.54 1.75
N GLN A 321 19.21 19.71 1.10
CA GLN A 321 19.18 19.54 -0.35
C GLN A 321 17.88 18.89 -0.81
N PHE A 322 17.43 17.86 -0.09
CA PHE A 322 16.18 17.18 -0.37
C PHE A 322 14.97 18.10 -0.14
N ILE A 323 14.95 18.86 0.96
CA ILE A 323 13.89 19.86 1.22
C ILE A 323 13.81 20.90 0.10
N SER A 324 14.95 21.44 -0.34
CA SER A 324 15.01 22.38 -1.48
C SER A 324 14.49 21.75 -2.78
N HIS A 325 14.79 20.47 -3.01
CA HIS A 325 14.26 19.71 -4.13
C HIS A 325 12.73 19.58 -4.06
N LEU A 326 12.14 19.30 -2.89
CA LEU A 326 10.69 19.25 -2.72
C LEU A 326 10.04 20.60 -3.06
N HIS A 327 10.59 21.72 -2.57
CA HIS A 327 10.11 23.05 -2.95
C HIS A 327 10.17 23.30 -4.45
N THR A 328 11.25 22.83 -5.10
CA THR A 328 11.40 22.95 -6.55
C THR A 328 10.31 22.16 -7.27
N LEU A 329 10.10 20.89 -6.90
CA LEU A 329 9.06 20.05 -7.50
C LEU A 329 7.66 20.66 -7.39
N ILE A 330 7.31 21.17 -6.21
CA ILE A 330 6.00 21.79 -5.96
C ILE A 330 5.75 22.96 -6.91
N ASN A 331 6.78 23.79 -7.16
CA ASN A 331 6.65 25.00 -7.95
C ASN A 331 6.81 24.79 -9.46
N SER A 332 7.62 23.82 -9.90
CA SER A 332 8.03 23.69 -11.30
C SER A 332 7.54 22.45 -12.03
N SER A 333 7.10 21.40 -11.33
CA SER A 333 6.68 20.16 -11.97
C SER A 333 5.34 20.31 -12.72
N SER A 334 5.29 19.78 -13.94
CA SER A 334 4.02 19.59 -14.69
C SER A 334 3.20 18.43 -14.14
N GLU A 335 3.85 17.46 -13.51
CA GLU A 335 3.23 16.23 -13.04
C GLU A 335 2.53 16.44 -11.70
N GLN A 336 1.19 16.45 -11.74
CA GLN A 336 0.35 16.77 -10.60
C GLN A 336 0.51 15.75 -9.46
N GLY A 337 0.60 14.46 -9.79
CA GLY A 337 0.81 13.39 -8.80
C GLY A 337 2.16 13.53 -8.07
N LEU A 338 3.21 13.91 -8.80
CA LEU A 338 4.53 14.17 -8.21
C LEU A 338 4.49 15.40 -7.29
N ARG A 339 3.83 16.49 -7.71
CA ARG A 339 3.64 17.67 -6.86
C ARG A 339 2.91 17.32 -5.57
N ARG A 340 1.81 16.58 -5.66
CA ARG A 340 1.02 16.14 -4.49
C ARG A 340 1.86 15.32 -3.51
N ALA A 341 2.70 14.40 -4.02
CA ALA A 341 3.61 13.63 -3.19
C ALA A 341 4.65 14.50 -2.48
N ALA A 342 5.22 15.47 -3.20
CA ALA A 342 6.15 16.45 -2.62
C ALA A 342 5.48 17.35 -1.57
N GLU A 343 4.25 17.83 -1.83
CA GLU A 343 3.46 18.62 -0.87
C GLU A 343 3.15 17.84 0.40
N GLY A 344 2.72 16.58 0.27
CA GLY A 344 2.44 15.68 1.39
C GLY A 344 3.66 15.49 2.28
N LEU A 345 4.81 15.20 1.66
CA LEU A 345 6.06 15.01 2.37
C LEU A 345 6.56 16.30 3.04
N LEU A 346 6.54 17.42 2.33
CA LEU A 346 6.95 18.70 2.90
C LEU A 346 6.05 19.14 4.06
N TRP A 347 4.74 18.92 3.93
CA TRP A 347 3.78 19.19 5.01
C TRP A 347 4.14 18.41 6.27
N LYS A 348 4.41 17.11 6.13
CA LYS A 348 4.77 16.22 7.23
C LYS A 348 6.10 16.60 7.89
N LEU A 349 7.08 17.07 7.12
CA LEU A 349 8.41 17.43 7.63
C LEU A 349 8.48 18.82 8.27
N GLU A 350 7.74 19.81 7.75
CA GLU A 350 7.88 21.22 8.18
C GLU A 350 6.64 21.83 8.83
N LYS A 351 5.45 21.45 8.38
CA LYS A 351 4.22 22.24 8.64
C LYS A 351 3.29 21.61 9.66
N GLU A 352 3.37 20.30 9.86
CA GLU A 352 2.52 19.58 10.82
C GLU A 352 2.71 20.14 12.24
N GLU A 353 3.97 20.26 12.71
CA GLU A 353 4.33 20.80 14.04
C GLU A 353 3.87 22.25 14.25
N ILE A 354 4.03 23.10 13.22
CA ILE A 354 3.60 24.51 13.28
C ILE A 354 2.09 24.60 13.38
N ALA A 355 1.37 23.76 12.63
CA ALA A 355 -0.07 23.71 12.69
C ALA A 355 -0.55 23.21 14.05
N THR A 356 0.10 22.21 14.66
CA THR A 356 -0.31 21.68 15.99
C THR A 356 -0.03 22.70 17.09
N ALA A 357 1.11 23.39 17.04
CA ALA A 357 1.46 24.42 18.02
C ALA A 357 0.46 25.60 18.04
N LYS A 358 -0.09 26.00 16.88
CA LYS A 358 -1.07 27.10 16.79
C LYS A 358 -2.38 26.85 17.56
N LEU A 359 -2.79 25.60 17.76
CA LEU A 359 -4.03 25.27 18.48
C LEU A 359 -3.86 25.26 20.00
N VAL A 360 -2.68 24.89 20.51
CA VAL A 360 -2.40 24.89 21.96
C VAL A 360 -2.51 26.30 22.55
N THR A 361 -2.28 27.33 21.73
CA THR A 361 -2.31 28.75 22.13
C THR A 361 -3.69 29.41 22.00
N ILE A 362 -4.70 28.74 21.43
CA ILE A 362 -6.07 29.28 21.42
C ILE A 362 -6.66 29.00 22.79
N PRO A 363 -7.02 30.01 23.59
CA PRO A 363 -7.71 29.78 24.84
C PRO A 363 -9.01 29.04 24.54
N ILE A 364 -9.31 28.00 25.30
CA ILE A 364 -10.58 27.27 25.23
C ILE A 364 -11.68 28.21 25.74
N THR A 365 -12.02 29.22 24.95
CA THR A 365 -13.28 29.94 25.08
C THR A 365 -14.29 29.17 24.26
N LYS A 366 -15.32 28.66 24.95
CA LYS A 366 -16.43 27.84 24.45
C LYS A 366 -17.36 28.61 23.50
N ASP A 367 -16.82 29.23 22.45
CA ASP A 367 -17.67 29.68 21.36
C ASP A 367 -18.17 28.45 20.60
N VAL A 368 -19.47 28.46 20.29
CA VAL A 368 -20.10 27.48 19.40
C VAL A 368 -19.26 27.43 18.13
N ARG A 369 -18.49 26.35 17.93
CA ARG A 369 -17.65 26.21 16.73
C ARG A 369 -18.57 26.20 15.53
N HIS A 370 -18.60 27.32 14.80
CA HIS A 370 -19.29 27.40 13.52
C HIS A 370 -18.44 26.66 12.49
N TYR A 371 -18.65 25.35 12.39
CA TYR A 371 -18.01 24.54 11.37
C TYR A 371 -18.47 24.98 9.98
N LYS A 372 -17.52 25.10 9.04
CA LYS A 372 -17.80 25.37 7.63
C LYS A 372 -18.47 24.16 6.97
N TYR A 373 -18.07 22.97 7.39
CA TYR A 373 -18.61 21.70 6.93
C TYR A 373 -19.17 20.91 8.10
N ASP A 374 -20.25 20.19 7.87
CA ASP A 374 -20.72 19.22 8.86
C ASP A 374 -19.84 17.98 8.79
N ILE A 375 -19.38 17.59 7.60
CA ILE A 375 -18.65 16.34 7.38
C ILE A 375 -17.47 16.55 6.43
N MET A 376 -16.30 16.00 6.77
CA MET A 376 -15.21 15.74 5.84
C MET A 376 -15.14 14.24 5.55
N LEU A 377 -15.15 13.85 4.27
CA LEU A 377 -15.01 12.45 3.84
C LEU A 377 -13.54 12.17 3.50
N SER A 378 -12.84 11.46 4.38
CA SER A 378 -11.50 10.92 4.10
C SER A 378 -11.65 9.51 3.51
N TYR A 379 -11.18 9.31 2.28
CA TYR A 379 -11.34 8.05 1.56
C TYR A 379 -10.24 7.78 0.54
N SER A 380 -10.04 6.50 0.19
CA SER A 380 -9.20 6.13 -0.95
C SER A 380 -9.98 6.30 -2.23
N HIS A 381 -9.39 6.91 -3.27
CA HIS A 381 -10.03 7.01 -4.59
C HIS A 381 -10.41 5.65 -5.21
N ARG A 382 -9.81 4.54 -4.75
CA ARG A 382 -10.22 3.17 -5.12
C ARG A 382 -11.63 2.80 -4.62
N ASP A 383 -12.18 3.56 -3.68
CA ASP A 383 -13.49 3.35 -3.07
C ASP A 383 -14.50 4.46 -3.42
N LYS A 384 -14.18 5.26 -4.46
CA LYS A 384 -14.96 6.44 -4.87
C LYS A 384 -16.45 6.15 -5.10
N ASP A 385 -16.80 4.99 -5.64
CA ASP A 385 -18.18 4.70 -6.05
C ASP A 385 -19.13 4.66 -4.83
N LEU A 386 -18.71 4.04 -3.73
CA LEU A 386 -19.51 4.00 -2.50
C LEU A 386 -19.43 5.34 -1.75
N CYS A 387 -18.26 5.99 -1.71
CA CYS A 387 -18.12 7.32 -1.09
C CYS A 387 -18.99 8.38 -1.75
N HIS A 388 -19.05 8.40 -3.09
CA HIS A 388 -19.88 9.35 -3.83
C HIS A 388 -21.36 9.10 -3.57
N ARG A 389 -21.81 7.84 -3.47
CA ARG A 389 -23.19 7.52 -3.08
C ARG A 389 -23.52 8.00 -1.67
N ILE A 390 -22.61 7.81 -0.71
CA ILE A 390 -22.77 8.33 0.67
C ILE A 390 -22.87 9.86 0.65
N TYR A 391 -21.95 10.53 -0.05
CA TYR A 391 -21.98 11.98 -0.24
C TYR A 391 -23.31 12.46 -0.82
N ASP A 392 -23.76 11.88 -1.93
CA ASP A 392 -24.97 12.34 -2.63
C ASP A 392 -26.20 12.19 -1.75
N ARG A 393 -26.23 11.15 -0.89
CA ARG A 393 -27.31 10.93 0.06
C ARG A 393 -27.28 11.93 1.22
N LEU A 394 -26.11 12.22 1.76
CA LEU A 394 -25.93 13.21 2.83
C LEU A 394 -26.26 14.64 2.34
N VAL A 395 -25.86 15.02 1.12
CA VAL A 395 -26.21 16.33 0.54
C VAL A 395 -27.73 16.47 0.36
N LYS A 396 -28.41 15.40 -0.09
CA LYS A 396 -29.89 15.38 -0.17
C LYS A 396 -30.56 15.56 1.19
N ASP A 397 -29.89 15.16 2.27
CA ASP A 397 -30.33 15.35 3.64
C ASP A 397 -29.82 16.68 4.24
N ASN A 398 -29.37 17.63 3.40
CA ASN A 398 -28.89 18.97 3.73
C ASN A 398 -27.61 19.07 4.57
N PHE A 399 -26.73 18.08 4.50
CA PHE A 399 -25.38 18.19 5.09
C PHE A 399 -24.42 18.95 4.16
N ARG A 400 -23.58 19.81 4.74
CA ARG A 400 -22.44 20.47 4.09
C ARG A 400 -21.23 19.55 4.17
N ILE A 401 -20.73 19.09 3.03
CA ILE A 401 -19.70 18.04 3.00
C ILE A 401 -18.50 18.48 2.19
N TRP A 402 -17.30 18.27 2.75
CA TRP A 402 -16.06 18.35 2.01
C TRP A 402 -15.58 16.97 1.57
N ILE A 403 -15.16 16.84 0.32
CA ILE A 403 -14.61 15.61 -0.26
C ILE A 403 -13.64 15.97 -1.40
N ASP A 404 -12.53 15.26 -1.49
CA ASP A 404 -11.60 15.35 -2.63
C ASP A 404 -12.16 14.56 -3.84
N ARG A 405 -13.09 15.15 -4.61
CA ARG A 405 -13.72 14.52 -5.81
C ARG A 405 -12.86 14.62 -7.06
N ASP A 406 -12.24 15.78 -7.27
CA ASP A 406 -11.39 16.05 -8.41
C ASP A 406 -9.98 15.63 -8.01
N GLN A 407 -9.54 14.44 -8.42
CA GLN A 407 -8.25 13.82 -8.06
C GLN A 407 -7.01 14.74 -8.10
N MET A 408 -7.12 15.94 -8.67
CA MET A 408 -6.06 16.56 -9.44
C MET A 408 -6.13 18.09 -9.60
N HIS A 409 -7.11 18.85 -9.08
CA HIS A 409 -7.21 20.30 -9.39
C HIS A 409 -7.41 21.30 -8.23
N GLY A 410 -7.39 20.92 -6.95
CA GLY A 410 -7.59 21.94 -5.90
C GLY A 410 -7.33 21.60 -4.44
N SER A 411 -7.22 20.33 -4.07
CA SER A 411 -7.04 19.94 -2.68
C SER A 411 -5.55 19.86 -2.32
N THR A 412 -4.88 21.00 -2.17
CA THR A 412 -3.53 21.02 -1.57
C THR A 412 -3.61 20.47 -0.15
N MET A 413 -2.49 19.99 0.41
CA MET A 413 -2.43 19.57 1.83
C MET A 413 -2.96 20.66 2.79
N VAL A 414 -2.87 21.94 2.39
CA VAL A 414 -3.42 23.07 3.13
C VAL A 414 -4.95 23.09 3.09
N ALA A 415 -5.56 22.86 1.93
CA ALA A 415 -7.03 22.79 1.81
C ALA A 415 -7.61 21.58 2.56
N MET A 416 -6.89 20.45 2.54
CA MET A 416 -7.22 19.27 3.34
C MET A 416 -7.18 19.61 4.84
N ALA A 417 -6.13 20.29 5.32
CA ALA A 417 -6.02 20.71 6.72
C ALA A 417 -7.15 21.68 7.12
N ASP A 418 -7.45 22.69 6.28
CA ASP A 418 -8.58 23.61 6.48
C ASP A 418 -9.92 22.86 6.58
N ALA A 419 -10.12 21.87 5.72
CA ALA A 419 -11.35 21.07 5.74
C ALA A 419 -11.50 20.26 7.03
N ILE A 420 -10.42 19.63 7.51
CA ILE A 420 -10.42 18.87 8.77
C ILE A 420 -10.69 19.79 9.97
N GLU A 421 -10.03 20.95 10.02
CA GLU A 421 -10.19 21.90 11.13
C GLU A 421 -11.59 22.53 11.19
N ASN A 422 -12.23 22.68 10.03
CA ASN A 422 -13.55 23.29 9.90
C ASN A 422 -14.69 22.28 9.68
N ALA A 423 -14.48 20.99 10.00
CA ALA A 423 -15.50 19.95 9.96
C ALA A 423 -15.94 19.52 11.37
N GLU A 424 -17.26 19.32 11.56
CA GLU A 424 -17.81 18.75 12.79
C GLU A 424 -17.44 17.27 12.93
N PHE A 425 -17.57 16.52 11.82
CA PHE A 425 -17.25 15.11 11.72
C PHE A 425 -16.21 14.83 10.64
N VAL A 426 -15.35 13.84 10.88
CA VAL A 426 -14.47 13.27 9.85
C VAL A 426 -14.82 11.81 9.67
N PHE A 427 -15.29 11.44 8.48
CA PHE A 427 -15.58 10.04 8.17
C PHE A 427 -14.35 9.37 7.60
N VAL A 428 -13.90 8.32 8.29
CA VAL A 428 -12.74 7.53 7.90
C VAL A 428 -13.26 6.33 7.10
N CYS A 429 -13.21 6.41 5.78
CA CYS A 429 -13.73 5.38 4.86
C CYS A 429 -12.70 4.25 4.67
N MET A 430 -12.74 3.27 5.56
CA MET A 430 -11.72 2.24 5.73
C MET A 430 -11.81 1.11 4.68
N SER A 431 -10.65 0.80 4.12
CA SER A 431 -10.37 -0.33 3.23
C SER A 431 -8.86 -0.63 3.24
N ASP A 432 -8.43 -1.72 2.60
CA ASP A 432 -7.00 -1.99 2.38
C ASP A 432 -6.31 -0.83 1.64
N ALA A 433 -6.99 -0.28 0.62
CA ALA A 433 -6.48 0.84 -0.17
C ALA A 433 -6.37 2.13 0.64
N TYR A 434 -7.25 2.33 1.61
CA TYR A 434 -7.16 3.44 2.56
C TYR A 434 -5.96 3.25 3.50
N LYS A 435 -5.79 2.05 4.08
CA LYS A 435 -4.68 1.72 4.98
C LYS A 435 -3.30 1.89 4.32
N GLN A 436 -3.20 1.55 3.04
CA GLN A 436 -1.96 1.62 2.24
C GLN A 436 -1.64 3.03 1.71
N SER A 437 -2.55 3.99 1.85
CA SER A 437 -2.38 5.34 1.33
C SER A 437 -1.76 6.24 2.39
N ALA A 438 -0.51 6.66 2.16
CA ALA A 438 0.18 7.59 3.06
C ALA A 438 -0.57 8.92 3.21
N TYR A 439 -1.27 9.38 2.17
CA TYR A 439 -2.14 10.57 2.23
C TYR A 439 -3.34 10.35 3.16
N CYS A 440 -4.01 9.21 3.05
CA CYS A 440 -5.13 8.88 3.92
C CYS A 440 -4.67 8.73 5.37
N GLN A 441 -3.48 8.16 5.59
CA GLN A 441 -2.86 8.12 6.91
C GLN A 441 -2.58 9.52 7.46
N SER A 442 -2.04 10.45 6.64
CA SER A 442 -1.83 11.85 7.03
C SER A 442 -3.14 12.54 7.40
N GLU A 443 -4.19 12.41 6.58
CA GLU A 443 -5.51 12.97 6.86
C GLU A 443 -6.08 12.47 8.20
N ALA A 444 -6.05 11.15 8.39
CA ALA A 444 -6.65 10.50 9.54
C ALA A 444 -5.86 10.81 10.82
N GLN A 445 -4.53 10.82 10.75
CA GLN A 445 -3.66 11.21 11.86
C GLN A 445 -3.86 12.68 12.22
N TYR A 446 -3.89 13.57 11.23
CA TYR A 446 -4.15 14.99 11.48
C TYR A 446 -5.51 15.20 12.15
N ALA A 447 -6.58 14.58 11.63
CA ALA A 447 -7.90 14.64 12.25
C ALA A 447 -7.93 14.08 13.68
N TYR A 448 -7.19 13.00 13.93
CA TYR A 448 -7.05 12.42 15.26
C TYR A 448 -6.33 13.36 16.24
N GLU A 449 -5.21 13.97 15.82
CA GLU A 449 -4.45 14.95 16.61
C GLU A 449 -5.26 16.22 16.89
N ARG A 450 -6.13 16.63 15.95
CA ARG A 450 -7.07 17.75 16.11
C ARG A 450 -8.26 17.44 17.01
N GLN A 451 -8.36 16.20 17.52
CA GLN A 451 -9.50 15.70 18.29
C GLN A 451 -10.83 15.85 17.54
N CYS A 452 -10.82 15.73 16.21
CA CYS A 452 -12.04 15.71 15.40
C CYS A 452 -12.89 14.49 15.76
N HIS A 453 -14.22 14.59 15.61
CA HIS A 453 -15.09 13.43 15.83
C HIS A 453 -15.01 12.47 14.64
N LEU A 454 -14.22 11.40 14.80
CA LEU A 454 -14.04 10.39 13.75
C LEU A 454 -15.20 9.39 13.75
N ILE A 455 -15.84 9.19 12.60
CA ILE A 455 -16.79 8.08 12.37
C ILE A 455 -16.17 7.08 11.39
N PRO A 456 -15.78 5.87 11.84
CA PRO A 456 -15.24 4.84 10.96
C PRO A 456 -16.31 4.18 10.09
N ILE A 457 -16.08 4.14 8.79
CA ILE A 457 -16.96 3.51 7.79
C ILE A 457 -16.22 2.35 7.13
N VAL A 458 -16.80 1.14 7.15
CA VAL A 458 -16.24 -0.03 6.45
C VAL A 458 -16.73 -0.04 5.01
N MET A 459 -15.81 -0.05 4.06
CA MET A 459 -16.09 0.07 2.62
C MET A 459 -16.07 -1.27 1.88
N LYS A 460 -15.43 -2.30 2.44
CA LYS A 460 -15.23 -3.62 1.81
C LYS A 460 -15.74 -4.74 2.70
N GLN A 461 -16.26 -5.79 2.07
CA GLN A 461 -16.73 -6.98 2.77
C GLN A 461 -15.57 -7.64 3.51
N ASN A 462 -15.83 -8.13 4.73
CA ASN A 462 -14.85 -8.79 5.61
C ASN A 462 -13.61 -7.96 5.98
N TYR A 463 -13.59 -6.66 5.70
CA TYR A 463 -12.48 -5.80 6.10
C TYR A 463 -12.47 -5.58 7.61
N ARG A 464 -11.26 -5.63 8.17
CA ARG A 464 -10.99 -5.36 9.58
C ARG A 464 -9.78 -4.43 9.68
N PRO A 465 -9.92 -3.24 10.29
CA PRO A 465 -8.78 -2.36 10.47
C PRO A 465 -7.80 -2.96 11.50
N ASP A 466 -6.52 -2.87 11.19
CA ASP A 466 -5.39 -3.32 12.01
C ASP A 466 -4.24 -2.29 11.92
N GLY A 467 -3.16 -2.52 12.64
CA GLY A 467 -2.01 -1.60 12.71
C GLY A 467 -2.41 -0.17 13.12
N TRP A 468 -1.81 0.83 12.46
CA TRP A 468 -2.05 2.25 12.73
C TRP A 468 -3.55 2.62 12.66
N LEU A 469 -4.27 2.07 11.68
CA LEU A 469 -5.69 2.39 11.49
C LEU A 469 -6.54 1.76 12.59
N GLY A 470 -6.25 0.50 12.95
CA GLY A 470 -6.93 -0.20 14.05
C GLY A 470 -6.77 0.53 15.38
N ILE A 471 -5.58 1.06 15.67
CA ILE A 471 -5.33 1.87 16.88
C ILE A 471 -6.17 3.14 16.86
N MET A 472 -6.18 3.87 15.73
CA MET A 472 -6.88 5.14 15.58
C MET A 472 -8.41 5.02 15.75
N VAL A 473 -8.99 3.96 15.19
CA VAL A 473 -10.44 3.72 15.25
C VAL A 473 -10.87 2.89 16.47
N SER A 474 -9.93 2.46 17.31
CA SER A 474 -10.22 1.69 18.52
C SER A 474 -11.24 2.40 19.42
N GLY A 475 -12.19 1.64 19.96
CA GLY A 475 -13.27 2.13 20.81
C GLY A 475 -14.39 2.91 20.11
N LYS A 476 -14.35 3.07 18.77
CA LYS A 476 -15.39 3.78 18.00
C LYS A 476 -16.40 2.83 17.38
N ILE A 477 -17.59 3.33 17.08
CA ILE A 477 -18.67 2.56 16.45
C ILE A 477 -18.50 2.57 14.94
N TYR A 478 -18.39 1.38 14.33
CA TYR A 478 -18.22 1.26 12.89
C TYR A 478 -19.56 1.18 12.16
N VAL A 479 -19.66 1.86 11.01
CA VAL A 479 -20.77 1.70 10.06
C VAL A 479 -20.31 0.83 8.90
N ASP A 480 -20.88 -0.37 8.79
CA ASP A 480 -20.47 -1.37 7.81
C ASP A 480 -21.48 -1.43 6.64
N PHE A 481 -21.15 -0.73 5.56
CA PHE A 481 -22.00 -0.63 4.37
C PHE A 481 -22.16 -1.98 3.63
N PRO A 482 -21.07 -2.73 3.37
CA PRO A 482 -21.17 -4.05 2.75
C PRO A 482 -22.03 -5.03 3.56
N LYS A 483 -21.92 -5.02 4.89
CA LYS A 483 -22.67 -5.95 5.76
C LYS A 483 -24.14 -5.59 5.91
N LEU A 484 -24.47 -4.31 6.07
CA LEU A 484 -25.83 -3.85 6.36
C LEU A 484 -26.65 -3.55 5.10
N GLY A 485 -25.99 -3.35 3.96
CA GLY A 485 -26.62 -2.74 2.79
C GLY A 485 -26.77 -1.23 2.95
N PHE A 486 -26.94 -0.53 1.83
CA PHE A 486 -26.80 0.93 1.79
C PHE A 486 -27.77 1.68 2.71
N ASP A 487 -29.07 1.38 2.64
CA ASP A 487 -30.08 2.15 3.37
C ASP A 487 -29.99 1.96 4.89
N GLN A 488 -29.76 0.73 5.35
CA GLN A 488 -29.60 0.43 6.77
C GLN A 488 -28.29 1.00 7.34
N ALA A 489 -27.19 0.88 6.58
CA ALA A 489 -25.92 1.49 6.96
C ALA A 489 -26.02 3.01 7.04
N TYR A 490 -26.70 3.64 6.08
CA TYR A 490 -26.93 5.07 6.07
C TYR A 490 -27.79 5.54 7.25
N LEU A 491 -28.85 4.79 7.60
CA LEU A 491 -29.65 5.09 8.80
C LEU A 491 -28.79 4.99 10.08
N LYS A 492 -27.96 3.95 10.18
CA LYS A 492 -27.02 3.79 11.31
C LYS A 492 -26.03 4.96 11.38
N LEU A 493 -25.54 5.43 10.24
CA LEU A 493 -24.64 6.58 10.15
C LEU A 493 -25.31 7.85 10.68
N LYS A 494 -26.55 8.15 10.24
CA LYS A 494 -27.32 9.30 10.77
C LYS A 494 -27.55 9.21 12.27
N ASN A 495 -27.94 8.03 12.76
CA ASN A 495 -28.14 7.81 14.19
C ASN A 495 -26.86 8.07 15.01
N GLU A 496 -25.68 7.83 14.44
CA GLU A 496 -24.40 8.12 15.10
C GLU A 496 -24.13 9.64 15.16
N ILE A 497 -24.36 10.36 14.06
CA ILE A 497 -24.28 11.83 14.00
C ILE A 497 -25.25 12.44 15.03
N ASP A 498 -26.51 12.01 15.01
CA ASP A 498 -27.55 12.53 15.90
C ASP A 498 -27.25 12.22 17.36
N ARG A 499 -26.77 11.01 17.67
CA ARG A 499 -26.35 10.64 19.02
C ARG A 499 -25.22 11.54 19.53
N TYR A 500 -24.22 11.82 18.71
CA TYR A 500 -23.13 12.71 19.10
C TYR A 500 -23.63 14.13 19.38
N ARG A 501 -24.44 14.70 18.48
CA ARG A 501 -25.04 16.03 18.65
C ARG A 501 -25.90 16.13 19.92
N LEU A 502 -26.70 15.10 20.20
CA LEU A 502 -27.51 15.02 21.42
C LEU A 502 -26.64 14.97 22.68
N ASN A 503 -25.60 14.13 22.70
CA ASN A 503 -24.68 14.03 23.83
C ASN A 503 -23.94 15.36 24.09
N MET A 504 -23.54 16.06 23.03
CA MET A 504 -22.93 17.39 23.14
C MET A 504 -23.90 18.40 23.78
N ASN A 505 -25.15 18.44 23.33
CA ASN A 505 -26.17 19.33 23.89
C ASN A 505 -26.47 19.03 25.37
N LEU A 506 -26.56 17.75 25.74
CA LEU A 506 -26.74 17.33 27.13
C LEU A 506 -25.56 17.75 28.02
N SER A 507 -24.33 17.58 27.51
CA SER A 507 -23.10 18.00 28.20
C SER A 507 -23.07 19.50 28.47
N ILE A 508 -23.50 20.31 27.50
CA ILE A 508 -23.61 21.76 27.63
C ILE A 508 -24.65 22.14 28.70
N SER A 509 -25.85 21.56 28.62
CA SER A 509 -26.94 21.85 29.57
C SER A 509 -26.60 21.49 31.02
N THR A 510 -25.90 20.37 31.24
CA THR A 510 -25.50 19.91 32.60
C THR A 510 -24.44 20.83 33.21
N GLN A 511 -23.52 21.37 32.40
CA GLN A 511 -22.49 22.30 32.86
C GLN A 511 -23.03 23.70 33.13
N GLU A 512 -24.04 24.15 32.39
CA GLU A 512 -24.75 25.41 32.66
C GLU A 512 -25.55 25.33 33.97
N GLN A 513 -26.22 24.20 34.22
CA GLN A 513 -26.94 23.95 35.49
C GLN A 513 -25.99 23.94 36.69
N GLN A 514 -24.83 23.26 36.61
CA GLN A 514 -23.82 23.27 37.68
C GLN A 514 -23.19 24.65 37.94
N ARG A 515 -23.14 25.54 36.94
CA ARG A 515 -22.65 26.91 37.10
C ARG A 515 -23.65 27.80 37.84
N CYS A 516 -24.94 27.60 37.57
CA CYS A 516 -26.04 28.32 38.22
C CYS A 516 -26.26 27.90 39.69
N GLU A 517 -25.80 26.72 40.11
CA GLU A 517 -25.98 26.18 41.46
C GLU A 517 -24.83 26.46 42.45
N SER A 518 -23.85 27.30 42.10
CA SER A 518 -22.81 27.72 43.07
C SER A 518 -23.38 28.73 44.11
N PRO A 519 -23.24 28.50 45.43
CA PRO A 519 -23.88 29.35 46.44
C PRO A 519 -23.16 30.69 46.59
N THR A 520 -23.91 31.77 46.37
CA THR A 520 -23.52 33.13 46.77
C THR A 520 -23.70 33.28 48.29
N THR A 521 -22.67 32.98 49.09
CA THR A 521 -22.40 33.61 50.40
C THR A 521 -21.07 33.13 50.97
N ALA A 522 -19.98 33.83 50.68
CA ALA A 522 -18.78 33.77 51.53
C ALA A 522 -18.94 34.82 52.64
N LYS A 523 -19.24 34.36 53.86
CA LYS A 523 -19.11 35.20 55.06
C LYS A 523 -17.62 35.48 55.29
N VAL A 524 -17.29 36.77 55.41
CA VAL A 524 -15.98 37.27 55.86
C VAL A 524 -15.72 36.74 57.28
N PRO A 525 -14.55 36.16 57.60
CA PRO A 525 -14.21 35.83 58.98
C PRO A 525 -13.75 37.11 59.70
N GLU A 526 -14.45 37.48 60.77
CA GLU A 526 -13.99 38.48 61.74
C GLU A 526 -12.71 37.97 62.44
N ARG A 527 -11.70 38.83 62.48
CA ARG A 527 -10.47 38.62 63.27
C ARG A 527 -10.78 38.82 64.75
N THR A 528 -10.59 37.78 65.55
CA THR A 528 -10.48 37.91 67.01
C THR A 528 -9.01 38.12 67.38
N ILE A 529 -8.74 39.25 68.03
CA ILE A 529 -7.46 39.60 68.64
C ILE A 529 -7.41 38.90 70.00
N GLU A 530 -6.43 38.02 70.21
CA GLU A 530 -5.99 37.63 71.55
C GLU A 530 -4.47 37.81 71.66
N THR A 531 -4.11 38.84 72.41
CA THR A 531 -2.82 39.05 73.08
C THR A 531 -2.64 38.05 74.21
N ILE A 532 -1.42 37.52 74.43
CA ILE A 532 -0.65 37.58 75.70
C ILE A 532 0.69 36.77 75.63
N THR A 533 1.77 37.52 75.89
CA THR A 533 3.08 37.23 76.57
C THR A 533 4.06 36.14 76.10
N ASP A 534 5.18 36.63 75.55
CA ASP A 534 6.55 36.63 76.10
C ASP A 534 7.04 35.43 76.97
N GLN A 535 8.09 34.72 76.50
CA GLN A 535 9.33 34.44 77.26
C GLN A 535 10.42 33.68 76.46
N SER A 536 11.63 34.30 76.47
CA SER A 536 13.00 33.75 76.59
C SER A 536 13.64 32.83 75.53
N ASP A 537 14.74 33.35 74.97
CA ASP A 537 16.12 32.82 74.89
C ASP A 537 16.40 31.42 74.34
N GLU A 538 17.15 31.35 73.21
CA GLU A 538 18.58 30.93 73.14
C GLU A 538 18.97 30.58 71.69
N GLN A 539 20.07 31.17 71.20
CA GLN A 539 20.86 30.65 70.08
C GLN A 539 21.75 29.49 70.57
N PRO A 540 22.21 28.57 69.70
CA PRO A 540 23.53 28.80 69.08
C PRO A 540 23.69 28.32 67.62
N THR A 541 24.26 29.21 66.81
CA THR A 541 25.50 29.06 66.01
C THR A 541 26.00 27.70 65.45
N ILE A 542 26.34 27.77 64.14
CA ILE A 542 27.53 27.23 63.43
C ILE A 542 27.55 25.74 63.01
N THR A 543 27.52 25.47 61.69
CA THR A 543 28.69 25.01 60.90
C THR A 543 28.35 24.75 59.43
N ASN A 544 29.20 25.28 58.56
CA ASN A 544 29.38 24.89 57.16
C ASN A 544 29.94 23.45 57.07
N HIS A 545 29.53 22.68 56.07
CA HIS A 545 30.49 21.92 55.23
C HIS A 545 29.90 21.54 53.85
N GLU A 546 30.46 22.19 52.84
CA GLU A 546 30.99 21.66 51.58
C GLU A 546 30.58 20.28 51.02
N ARG A 547 30.32 20.34 49.70
CA ARG A 547 30.78 19.45 48.60
C ARG A 547 30.20 18.04 48.48
N GLY A 548 29.80 17.71 47.24
CA GLY A 548 29.88 16.32 46.77
C GLY A 548 28.97 15.94 45.61
N ALA A 549 29.28 16.47 44.42
CA ALA A 549 29.27 15.82 43.11
C ALA A 549 28.65 14.40 42.93
N ILE A 550 27.91 14.27 41.82
CA ILE A 550 27.83 13.11 40.89
C ILE A 550 26.97 11.91 41.31
N ARG A 551 25.81 11.75 40.65
CA ARG A 551 25.64 10.76 39.56
C ARG A 551 24.49 11.14 38.65
#